data_AF-Q31KT3-F1
#
_entry.id   AF-Q31KT3-F1
#
_cell.length_a   1.000
_cell.length_b   1.000
_cell.length_c   1.000
_cell.angle_alpha   90.00
_cell.angle_beta   90.00
_cell.angle_gamma   90.00
#
_symmetry.space_group_name_H-M   'P 1'
#
loop_
_entity.id
_entity.type
_entity.pdbx_description
1 polymer ?
#
loop_
_entity_poly.entity_id
_entity_poly.type
_entity_poly.pdbx_seq_one_letter_code
_entity_poly.pdbx_strand_id
1 'polypeptide(L)'
;MVCMASKSTALPQSVIDRATELADRYGIDRQVFLEFAQFSRSQKVSSRGKSSTGKQPPVTKVKPLSLAQLKAGVCQAFNCSTVTQLKKSEGFQVAIEGRDYDLRLKQPWLELYRAWVAVPPDERNEVGPNCINGIDVLKNFRPWIVFGLDPKKATVEDIKSAFRQLAKEHHPDAGGNPEVFSKLQQMRDSLLFGR
;
A
#
# COMPACT_ATOMS: atom_id res chain seq x y z
N MET A 1 -38.32 -38.93 -19.44
CA MET A 1 -38.48 -38.43 -18.06
C MET A 1 -37.10 -37.93 -17.61
N VAL A 2 -36.83 -36.63 -17.75
CA VAL A 2 -35.51 -36.04 -17.42
C VAL A 2 -35.66 -35.30 -16.09
N CYS A 3 -35.06 -35.83 -15.03
CA CYS A 3 -35.00 -35.18 -13.73
C CYS A 3 -34.07 -33.97 -13.80
N MET A 4 -34.63 -32.77 -13.71
CA MET A 4 -33.86 -31.55 -13.49
C MET A 4 -33.43 -31.49 -12.03
N ALA A 5 -32.13 -31.68 -11.77
CA ALA A 5 -31.54 -31.43 -10.46
C ALA A 5 -31.55 -29.91 -10.18
N SER A 6 -32.42 -29.49 -9.26
CA SER A 6 -32.45 -28.12 -8.73
C SER A 6 -31.13 -27.84 -8.00
N LYS A 7 -30.35 -26.88 -8.50
CA LYS A 7 -29.13 -26.41 -7.80
C LYS A 7 -29.57 -25.73 -6.51
N SER A 8 -29.28 -26.35 -5.37
CA SER A 8 -29.60 -25.82 -4.04
C SER A 8 -29.00 -24.42 -3.83
N THR A 9 -29.87 -23.45 -3.59
CA THR A 9 -29.57 -22.03 -3.29
C THR A 9 -29.11 -21.80 -1.85
N ALA A 10 -29.06 -22.84 -1.02
CA ALA A 10 -28.72 -22.72 0.40
C ALA A 10 -27.22 -22.49 0.64
N LEU A 11 -26.88 -21.65 1.63
CA LEU A 11 -25.52 -21.49 2.12
C LEU A 11 -25.09 -22.71 2.97
N PRO A 12 -23.81 -23.11 2.95
CA PRO A 12 -23.32 -24.16 3.84
C PRO A 12 -23.48 -23.76 5.32
N GLN A 13 -23.79 -24.72 6.18
CA GLN A 13 -24.02 -24.47 7.61
C GLN A 13 -22.83 -23.77 8.30
N SER A 14 -21.61 -24.15 7.96
CA SER A 14 -20.39 -23.51 8.49
C SER A 14 -20.27 -22.01 8.19
N VAL A 15 -20.87 -21.54 7.09
CA VAL A 15 -20.90 -20.12 6.73
C VAL A 15 -21.95 -19.39 7.57
N ILE A 16 -23.08 -20.06 7.86
CA ILE A 16 -24.16 -19.52 8.70
C ILE A 16 -23.69 -19.39 10.15
N ASP A 17 -23.00 -20.41 10.68
CA ASP A 17 -22.48 -20.42 12.03
C ASP A 17 -21.42 -19.30 12.20
N ARG A 18 -20.55 -19.11 11.20
CA ARG A 18 -19.55 -18.04 11.22
C ARG A 18 -20.17 -16.65 11.10
N ALA A 19 -21.22 -16.48 10.31
CA ALA A 19 -21.97 -15.23 10.22
C ALA A 19 -22.62 -14.87 11.57
N THR A 20 -23.08 -15.88 12.31
CA THR A 20 -23.66 -15.70 13.65
C THR A 20 -22.60 -15.28 14.66
N GLU A 21 -21.44 -15.94 14.70
CA GLU A 21 -20.33 -15.55 15.57
C GLU A 21 -19.86 -14.10 15.32
N LEU A 22 -19.80 -13.69 14.05
CA LEU A 22 -19.41 -12.33 13.67
C LEU A 22 -20.49 -11.30 14.03
N ALA A 23 -21.76 -11.64 13.86
CA ALA A 23 -22.87 -10.80 14.28
C ALA A 23 -22.81 -10.50 15.78
N ASP A 24 -22.61 -11.53 16.60
CA ASP A 24 -22.53 -11.41 18.05
C ASP A 24 -21.28 -10.63 18.50
N ARG A 25 -20.14 -10.86 17.84
CA ARG A 25 -18.88 -10.20 18.19
C ARG A 25 -18.89 -8.70 17.89
N TYR A 26 -19.48 -8.30 16.77
CA TYR A 26 -19.41 -6.93 16.27
C TYR A 26 -20.71 -6.15 16.45
N GLY A 27 -21.77 -6.78 16.99
CA GLY A 27 -23.08 -6.16 17.15
C GLY A 27 -23.73 -5.77 15.81
N ILE A 28 -23.42 -6.51 14.75
CA ILE A 28 -23.91 -6.26 13.39
C ILE A 28 -24.95 -7.31 13.04
N ASP A 29 -26.02 -6.93 12.34
CA ASP A 29 -27.07 -7.87 11.95
C ASP A 29 -26.50 -9.05 11.14
N ARG A 30 -26.77 -10.28 11.59
CA ARG A 30 -26.42 -11.54 10.94
C ARG A 30 -26.83 -11.54 9.46
N GLN A 31 -27.95 -10.94 9.12
CA GLN A 31 -28.48 -10.90 7.76
C GLN A 31 -27.51 -10.24 6.79
N VAL A 32 -26.80 -9.19 7.22
CA VAL A 32 -25.79 -8.48 6.41
C VAL A 32 -24.67 -9.43 5.99
N PHE A 33 -24.19 -10.27 6.91
CA PHE A 33 -23.14 -11.25 6.61
C PHE A 33 -23.64 -12.37 5.69
N LEU A 34 -24.90 -12.80 5.84
CA LEU A 34 -25.50 -13.83 4.99
C LEU A 34 -25.73 -13.33 3.56
N GLU A 35 -26.20 -12.09 3.40
CA GLU A 35 -26.37 -11.44 2.10
C GLU A 35 -25.02 -11.26 1.40
N PHE A 36 -24.00 -10.82 2.14
CA PHE A 36 -22.64 -10.73 1.62
C PHE A 36 -22.10 -12.10 1.15
N ALA A 37 -22.37 -13.17 1.91
CA ALA A 37 -21.96 -14.52 1.54
C ALA A 37 -22.67 -15.01 0.27
N GLN A 38 -23.97 -14.72 0.12
CA GLN A 38 -24.73 -15.04 -1.09
C GLN A 38 -24.22 -14.25 -2.30
N PHE A 39 -24.01 -12.94 -2.14
CA PHE A 39 -23.46 -12.06 -3.16
C PHE A 39 -22.10 -12.55 -3.68
N SER A 40 -21.20 -12.90 -2.76
CA SER A 40 -19.87 -13.41 -3.08
C SER A 40 -19.89 -14.74 -3.85
N ARG A 41 -20.91 -15.59 -3.64
CA ARG A 41 -21.13 -16.81 -4.44
C ARG A 41 -21.66 -16.49 -5.83
N SER A 42 -22.55 -15.52 -5.96
CA SER A 42 -23.13 -15.10 -7.25
C SER A 42 -22.07 -14.55 -8.21
N GLN A 43 -21.03 -13.90 -7.70
CA GLN A 43 -19.91 -13.38 -8.50
C GLN A 43 -19.01 -14.49 -9.12
N LYS A 44 -19.06 -15.74 -8.63
CA LYS A 44 -18.19 -16.84 -9.12
C LYS A 44 -18.64 -17.49 -10.45
N VAL A 45 -19.78 -17.11 -11.02
CA VAL A 45 -20.34 -17.78 -12.22
C VAL A 45 -19.79 -17.21 -13.55
N SER A 46 -19.12 -16.05 -13.56
CA SER A 46 -18.64 -15.41 -14.80
C SER A 46 -17.19 -15.71 -15.20
N SER A 47 -16.43 -16.52 -14.45
CA SER A 47 -15.06 -16.88 -14.82
C SER A 47 -14.85 -18.39 -14.91
N ARG A 48 -15.05 -18.94 -16.12
CA ARG A 48 -14.70 -20.32 -16.47
C ARG A 48 -13.17 -20.43 -16.60
N GLY A 49 -12.49 -20.93 -15.56
CA GLY A 49 -11.05 -21.17 -15.65
C GLY A 49 -10.33 -21.55 -14.35
N LYS A 50 -10.40 -22.84 -14.00
CA LYS A 50 -9.43 -23.65 -13.23
C LYS A 50 -9.24 -23.40 -11.72
N SER A 51 -9.40 -24.51 -11.01
CA SER A 51 -9.33 -24.77 -9.58
C SER A 51 -7.95 -24.58 -8.93
N SER A 52 -7.92 -24.07 -7.70
CA SER A 52 -7.08 -24.66 -6.65
C SER A 52 -7.50 -24.24 -5.23
N THR A 53 -7.29 -25.20 -4.35
CA THR A 53 -7.42 -25.26 -2.89
C THR A 53 -6.78 -24.06 -2.18
N GLY A 54 -7.45 -23.61 -1.10
CA GLY A 54 -7.01 -22.67 -0.07
C GLY A 54 -5.73 -21.85 -0.32
N LYS A 55 -5.88 -20.63 -0.85
CA LYS A 55 -4.90 -19.53 -0.73
C LYS A 55 -5.66 -18.21 -0.75
N GLN A 56 -5.20 -17.27 0.08
CA GLN A 56 -5.66 -15.87 0.13
C GLN A 56 -5.82 -15.29 -1.29
N PRO A 57 -6.77 -14.34 -1.49
CA PRO A 57 -7.01 -13.76 -2.81
C PRO A 57 -5.69 -13.21 -3.38
N PRO A 58 -5.40 -13.47 -4.66
CA PRO A 58 -4.18 -12.99 -5.29
C PRO A 58 -4.22 -11.46 -5.28
N VAL A 59 -3.26 -10.86 -4.58
CA VAL A 59 -2.91 -9.45 -4.77
C VAL A 59 -2.72 -9.28 -6.27
N THR A 60 -3.65 -8.62 -6.95
CA THR A 60 -3.50 -8.27 -8.37
C THR A 60 -2.24 -7.43 -8.46
N LYS A 61 -1.14 -8.04 -8.88
CA LYS A 61 0.15 -7.36 -9.02
C LYS A 61 -0.06 -6.19 -9.98
N VAL A 62 -0.16 -4.99 -9.41
CA VAL A 62 -0.27 -3.77 -10.21
C VAL A 62 0.99 -3.70 -11.06
N LYS A 63 0.84 -3.40 -12.35
CA LYS A 63 1.99 -3.38 -13.27
C LYS A 63 2.93 -2.24 -12.87
N PRO A 64 4.25 -2.47 -12.86
CA PRO A 64 5.22 -1.43 -12.58
C PRO A 64 5.17 -0.33 -13.63
N LEU A 65 5.39 0.92 -13.22
CA LEU A 65 5.40 2.06 -14.12
C LEU A 65 6.45 1.89 -15.23
N SER A 66 6.08 2.30 -16.45
CA SER A 66 7.00 2.36 -17.58
C SER A 66 7.94 3.56 -17.47
N LEU A 67 9.07 3.51 -18.16
CA LEU A 67 10.03 4.62 -18.18
C LEU A 67 9.42 5.93 -18.72
N ALA A 68 8.48 5.83 -19.66
CA ALA A 68 7.75 6.98 -20.18
C ALA A 68 6.82 7.59 -19.10
N GLN A 69 6.12 6.75 -18.33
CA GLN A 69 5.24 7.21 -17.24
C GLN A 69 6.05 7.85 -16.09
N LEU A 70 7.20 7.28 -15.74
CA LEU A 70 8.09 7.85 -14.73
C LEU A 70 8.57 9.25 -15.15
N LYS A 71 9.08 9.38 -16.38
CA LYS A 71 9.51 10.66 -16.95
C LYS A 71 8.38 11.69 -16.95
N ALA A 72 7.19 11.29 -17.40
CA ALA A 72 6.03 12.18 -17.45
C ALA A 72 5.63 12.68 -16.05
N GLY A 73 5.57 11.78 -15.06
CA GLY A 73 5.24 12.14 -13.69
C GLY A 73 6.26 13.11 -13.07
N VAL A 74 7.56 12.85 -13.26
CA VAL A 74 8.61 13.76 -12.78
C VAL A 74 8.52 15.11 -13.51
N CYS A 75 8.36 15.13 -14.83
CA CYS A 75 8.20 16.39 -15.56
C CYS A 75 7.01 17.21 -15.02
N GLN A 76 5.87 16.56 -14.78
CA GLN A 76 4.69 17.21 -14.22
C GLN A 76 4.94 17.79 -12.82
N ALA A 77 5.67 17.07 -11.94
CA ALA A 77 6.00 17.56 -10.60
C ALA A 77 6.86 18.84 -10.61
N PHE A 78 7.64 19.05 -11.67
CA PHE A 78 8.44 20.26 -11.88
C PHE A 78 7.79 21.25 -12.87
N ASN A 79 6.48 21.13 -13.12
CA ASN A 79 5.74 21.99 -14.06
C ASN A 79 6.34 22.04 -15.49
N CYS A 80 7.01 20.96 -15.91
CA CYS A 80 7.62 20.82 -17.22
C CYS A 80 6.80 19.88 -18.11
N SER A 81 6.73 20.17 -19.41
CA SER A 81 6.02 19.30 -20.36
C SER A 81 6.93 18.26 -21.01
N THR A 82 8.26 18.50 -20.99
CA THR A 82 9.25 17.63 -21.63
C THR A 82 10.48 17.45 -20.77
N VAL A 83 11.20 16.34 -20.97
CA VAL A 83 12.48 16.06 -20.29
C VAL A 83 13.54 17.10 -20.63
N THR A 84 13.51 17.68 -21.84
CA THR A 84 14.44 18.74 -22.25
C THR A 84 14.22 20.01 -21.45
N GLN A 85 12.96 20.39 -21.19
CA GLN A 85 12.63 21.52 -20.31
C GLN A 85 13.01 21.21 -18.87
N LEU A 86 12.71 20.00 -18.38
CA LEU A 86 13.03 19.58 -17.02
C LEU A 86 14.53 19.76 -16.71
N LYS A 87 15.40 19.29 -17.59
CA LYS A 87 16.87 19.40 -17.43
C LYS A 87 17.39 20.84 -17.40
N LYS A 88 16.64 21.78 -17.97
CA LYS A 88 16.96 23.21 -17.97
C LYS A 88 16.31 23.96 -16.81
N SER A 89 15.37 23.35 -16.11
CA SER A 89 14.72 24.00 -14.97
C SER A 89 15.68 24.09 -13.79
N GLU A 90 15.82 25.27 -13.22
CA GLU A 90 16.67 25.50 -12.04
C GLU A 90 16.19 24.65 -10.86
N GLY A 91 14.87 24.55 -10.67
CA GLY A 91 14.28 23.71 -9.62
C GLY A 91 14.70 22.23 -9.73
N PHE A 92 14.75 21.67 -10.94
CA PHE A 92 15.24 20.30 -11.12
C PHE A 92 16.75 20.19 -10.92
N GLN A 93 17.54 21.18 -11.34
CA GLN A 93 18.99 21.17 -11.13
C GLN A 93 19.34 21.19 -9.65
N VAL A 94 18.72 22.07 -8.87
CA VAL A 94 18.85 22.09 -7.40
C VAL A 94 18.34 20.78 -6.80
N ALA A 95 17.23 20.25 -7.31
CA ALA A 95 16.68 18.99 -6.84
C ALA A 95 17.60 17.79 -7.12
N ILE A 96 18.53 17.82 -8.08
CA ILE A 96 19.49 16.73 -8.31
C ILE A 96 20.91 17.08 -7.92
N GLU A 97 21.12 18.29 -7.38
CA GLU A 97 22.44 18.79 -7.01
C GLU A 97 23.10 17.87 -5.97
N GLY A 98 24.40 17.65 -6.14
CA GLY A 98 25.18 16.74 -5.30
C GLY A 98 24.89 15.24 -5.51
N ARG A 99 24.05 14.88 -6.50
CA ARG A 99 23.78 13.47 -6.86
C ARG A 99 24.19 13.18 -8.30
N ASP A 100 24.84 12.05 -8.50
CA ASP A 100 25.20 11.56 -9.82
C ASP A 100 24.12 10.60 -10.34
N TYR A 101 23.23 11.12 -11.19
CA TYR A 101 22.15 10.34 -11.78
C TYR A 101 22.39 10.07 -13.26
N ASP A 102 22.52 8.79 -13.64
CA ASP A 102 22.44 8.42 -15.05
C ASP A 102 20.99 8.40 -15.55
N LEU A 103 20.51 9.56 -16.02
CA LEU A 103 19.15 9.74 -16.54
C LEU A 103 18.84 8.97 -17.84
N ARG A 104 19.76 8.15 -18.34
CA ARG A 104 19.49 7.16 -19.40
C ARG A 104 18.84 5.89 -18.84
N LEU A 105 19.10 5.58 -17.58
CA LEU A 105 18.64 4.36 -16.90
C LEU A 105 17.28 4.54 -16.24
N LYS A 106 16.53 3.44 -16.08
CA LYS A 106 15.22 3.46 -15.41
C LYS A 106 15.31 3.76 -13.91
N GLN A 107 16.33 3.25 -13.23
CA GLN A 107 16.44 3.33 -11.76
C GLN A 107 16.49 4.78 -11.25
N PRO A 108 17.32 5.69 -11.81
CA PRO A 108 17.30 7.10 -11.41
C PRO A 108 15.93 7.77 -11.58
N TRP A 109 15.19 7.45 -12.64
CA TRP A 109 13.82 7.96 -12.81
C TRP A 109 12.86 7.44 -11.76
N LEU A 110 13.04 6.19 -11.30
CA LEU A 110 12.24 5.61 -10.23
C LEU A 110 12.52 6.32 -8.89
N GLU A 111 13.79 6.56 -8.57
CA GLU A 111 14.18 7.31 -7.36
C GLU A 111 13.66 8.74 -7.38
N LEU A 112 13.78 9.45 -8.50
CA LEU A 112 13.23 10.79 -8.67
C LEU A 112 11.70 10.79 -8.53
N TYR A 113 11.02 9.79 -9.09
CA TYR A 113 9.58 9.65 -8.95
C TYR A 113 9.17 9.42 -7.49
N ARG A 114 9.89 8.55 -6.76
CA ARG A 114 9.65 8.32 -5.32
C ARG A 114 9.90 9.57 -4.50
N ALA A 115 10.91 10.37 -4.83
CA ALA A 115 11.24 11.59 -4.11
C ALA A 115 10.18 12.68 -4.33
N TRP A 116 9.84 12.97 -5.60
CA TRP A 116 9.12 14.19 -5.97
C TRP A 116 7.67 13.99 -6.38
N VAL A 117 7.27 12.78 -6.77
CA VAL A 117 5.93 12.52 -7.31
C VAL A 117 5.08 11.78 -6.29
N ALA A 118 5.36 10.49 -6.11
CA ALA A 118 4.57 9.61 -5.24
C ALA A 118 5.26 8.25 -5.07
N VAL A 119 4.70 7.41 -4.20
CA VAL A 119 5.00 5.98 -4.20
C VAL A 119 4.39 5.34 -5.47
N PRO A 120 5.18 4.63 -6.30
CA PRO A 120 4.68 3.89 -7.45
C PRO A 120 3.54 2.93 -7.05
N PRO A 121 2.48 2.77 -7.86
CA PRO A 121 1.30 1.97 -7.49
C PRO A 121 1.61 0.51 -7.15
N ASP A 122 2.62 -0.07 -7.80
CA ASP A 122 3.12 -1.41 -7.54
C ASP A 122 3.84 -1.55 -6.19
N GLU A 123 4.30 -0.44 -5.62
CA GLU A 123 5.01 -0.39 -4.33
C GLU A 123 4.07 -0.04 -3.14
N ARG A 124 2.79 0.26 -3.37
CA ARG A 124 1.86 0.76 -2.33
C ARG A 124 1.31 -0.30 -1.38
N ASN A 125 1.59 -1.57 -1.64
CA ASN A 125 1.15 -2.69 -0.80
C ASN A 125 2.26 -3.76 -0.76
N GLU A 126 3.52 -3.32 -0.67
CA GLU A 126 4.64 -4.23 -0.50
C GLU A 126 4.53 -4.96 0.85
N VAL A 127 4.90 -6.23 0.83
CA VAL A 127 5.00 -7.07 2.02
C VAL A 127 6.43 -7.59 2.09
N GLY A 128 7.08 -7.39 3.22
CA GLY A 128 8.48 -7.72 3.42
C GLY A 128 8.98 -7.31 4.80
N PRO A 129 10.21 -7.68 5.16
CA PRO A 129 10.76 -7.45 6.50
C PRO A 129 10.93 -5.96 6.84
N ASN A 130 11.07 -5.12 5.82
CA ASN A 130 11.23 -3.66 5.96
C ASN A 130 9.94 -2.90 5.60
N CYS A 131 8.83 -3.61 5.37
CA CYS A 131 7.57 -3.01 4.93
C CYS A 131 6.66 -2.74 6.13
N ILE A 132 6.22 -1.50 6.28
CA ILE A 132 5.27 -1.09 7.31
C ILE A 132 4.10 -0.41 6.61
N ASN A 133 2.87 -0.85 6.89
CA ASN A 133 1.65 -0.34 6.25
C ASN A 133 1.72 -0.33 4.71
N GLY A 134 2.29 -1.39 4.13
CA GLY A 134 2.39 -1.56 2.68
C GLY A 134 3.54 -0.79 2.01
N ILE A 135 4.40 -0.11 2.77
CA ILE A 135 5.50 0.71 2.27
C ILE A 135 6.84 0.18 2.77
N ASP A 136 7.78 -0.09 1.87
CA ASP A 136 9.17 -0.32 2.22
C ASP A 136 9.82 0.99 2.71
N VAL A 137 10.11 1.03 4.01
CA VAL A 137 10.60 2.21 4.74
C VAL A 137 12.00 2.63 4.27
N LEU A 138 12.79 1.69 3.73
CA LEU A 138 14.14 1.98 3.22
C LEU A 138 14.10 2.62 1.84
N LYS A 139 13.07 2.33 1.04
CA LYS A 139 12.91 2.87 -0.33
C LYS A 139 12.09 4.16 -0.37
N ASN A 140 11.07 4.27 0.50
CA ASN A 140 10.03 5.28 0.40
C ASN A 140 9.88 6.06 1.70
N PHE A 141 10.26 7.35 1.69
CA PHE A 141 10.08 8.23 2.83
C PHE A 141 8.65 8.80 2.87
N ARG A 142 7.72 8.08 3.54
CA ARG A 142 6.29 8.44 3.64
C ARG A 142 5.77 8.33 5.08
N PRO A 143 6.14 9.28 5.96
CA PRO A 143 5.88 9.16 7.40
C PRO A 143 4.39 9.02 7.75
N TRP A 144 3.51 9.76 7.06
CA TRP A 144 2.05 9.67 7.29
C TRP A 144 1.47 8.28 7.03
N ILE A 145 1.87 7.64 5.92
CA ILE A 145 1.40 6.29 5.55
C ILE A 145 2.03 5.25 6.48
N VAL A 146 3.34 5.36 6.72
CA VAL A 146 4.08 4.44 7.59
C VAL A 146 3.50 4.44 9.01
N PHE A 147 3.15 5.60 9.57
CA PHE A 147 2.51 5.68 10.88
C PHE A 147 1.00 5.44 10.85
N GLY A 148 0.37 5.28 9.68
CA GLY A 148 -1.07 5.08 9.55
C GLY A 148 -1.89 6.28 10.03
N LEU A 149 -1.37 7.50 9.86
CA LEU A 149 -1.95 8.73 10.38
C LEU A 149 -2.51 9.62 9.26
N ASP A 150 -3.62 10.31 9.54
CA ASP A 150 -4.18 11.33 8.64
C ASP A 150 -3.45 12.67 8.86
N PRO A 151 -2.76 13.22 7.84
CA PRO A 151 -2.02 14.49 7.96
C PRO A 151 -2.89 15.68 8.38
N LYS A 152 -4.21 15.64 8.15
CA LYS A 152 -5.11 16.75 8.49
C LYS A 152 -5.64 16.68 9.92
N LYS A 153 -5.60 15.51 10.56
CA LYS A 153 -6.24 15.27 11.86
C LYS A 153 -5.27 14.86 12.96
N ALA A 154 -4.16 14.20 12.60
CA ALA A 154 -3.26 13.63 13.57
C ALA A 154 -2.62 14.70 14.46
N THR A 155 -2.59 14.43 15.76
CA THR A 155 -1.97 15.29 16.76
C THR A 155 -0.50 14.91 17.01
N VAL A 156 0.22 15.73 17.78
CA VAL A 156 1.58 15.40 18.22
C VAL A 156 1.60 14.12 19.07
N GLU A 157 0.55 13.91 19.86
CA GLU A 157 0.40 12.71 20.68
C GLU A 157 0.18 11.46 19.83
N ASP A 158 -0.63 11.56 18.78
CA ASP A 158 -0.85 10.47 17.83
C ASP A 158 0.46 10.04 17.15
N ILE A 159 1.27 11.01 16.71
CA ILE A 159 2.60 10.75 16.12
C ILE A 159 3.50 10.03 17.12
N LYS A 160 3.57 10.53 18.37
CA LYS A 160 4.39 9.91 19.42
C LYS A 160 3.89 8.51 19.78
N SER A 161 2.58 8.30 19.78
CA SER A 161 1.94 7.01 20.09
C SER A 161 2.23 5.99 19.01
N ALA A 162 1.97 6.34 17.73
CA ALA A 162 2.26 5.49 16.58
C ALA A 162 3.74 5.12 16.51
N PHE A 163 4.63 6.08 16.73
CA PHE A 163 6.07 5.80 16.78
C PHE A 163 6.42 4.81 17.91
N ARG A 164 5.87 4.96 19.12
CA ARG A 164 6.15 4.02 20.22
C ARG A 164 5.69 2.61 19.92
N GLN A 165 4.53 2.46 19.26
CA GLN A 165 4.01 1.16 18.84
C GLN A 165 4.95 0.48 17.85
N LEU A 166 5.32 1.18 16.77
CA LEU A 166 6.27 0.66 15.78
C LEU A 166 7.67 0.44 16.36
N ALA A 167 8.11 1.31 17.26
CA ALA A 167 9.39 1.17 17.93
C ALA A 167 9.46 -0.12 18.74
N LYS A 168 8.38 -0.51 19.42
CA LYS A 168 8.33 -1.77 20.18
C LYS A 168 8.45 -3.00 19.28
N GLU A 169 7.88 -2.94 18.08
CA GLU A 169 7.89 -4.04 17.11
C GLU A 169 9.21 -4.14 16.34
N HIS A 170 9.78 -2.99 15.94
CA HIS A 170 10.95 -2.92 15.06
C HIS A 170 12.25 -2.50 15.77
N HIS A 171 12.28 -2.48 17.10
CA HIS A 171 13.50 -2.16 17.84
C HIS A 171 14.61 -3.18 17.52
N PRO A 172 15.88 -2.75 17.33
CA PRO A 172 16.99 -3.67 17.11
C PRO A 172 17.13 -4.71 18.24
N ASP A 173 16.94 -4.31 19.49
CA ASP A 173 17.00 -5.23 20.64
C ASP A 173 15.87 -6.28 20.66
N ALA A 174 14.78 -6.04 19.93
CA ALA A 174 13.69 -7.00 19.75
C ALA A 174 13.87 -7.87 18.49
N GLY A 175 15.03 -7.78 17.82
CA GLY A 175 15.32 -8.46 16.55
C GLY A 175 14.91 -7.68 15.30
N GLY A 176 14.57 -6.39 15.45
CA GLY A 176 14.27 -5.50 14.34
C GLY A 176 15.51 -5.05 13.55
N ASN A 177 15.29 -4.47 12.37
CA ASN A 177 16.37 -3.95 11.54
C ASN A 177 16.79 -2.54 12.03
N PRO A 178 18.07 -2.33 12.43
CA PRO A 178 18.56 -1.02 12.88
C PRO A 178 18.35 0.11 11.86
N GLU A 179 18.45 -0.18 10.56
CA GLU A 179 18.25 0.81 9.51
C GLU A 179 16.78 1.23 9.40
N VAL A 180 15.85 0.28 9.54
CA VAL A 180 14.41 0.55 9.57
C VAL A 180 14.07 1.41 10.79
N PHE A 181 14.62 1.07 11.96
CA PHE A 181 14.40 1.85 13.17
C PHE A 181 14.95 3.28 13.06
N SER A 182 16.15 3.45 12.52
CA SER A 182 16.72 4.78 12.22
C SER A 182 15.84 5.59 11.27
N LYS A 183 15.27 4.95 10.24
CA LYS A 183 14.31 5.60 9.34
C LYS A 183 13.01 6.00 10.04
N LEU A 184 12.50 5.17 10.95
CA LEU A 184 11.32 5.51 11.77
C LEU A 184 11.58 6.74 12.65
N GLN A 185 12.78 6.85 13.23
CA GLN A 185 13.18 8.04 14.00
C GLN A 185 13.19 9.30 13.11
N GLN A 186 13.84 9.23 11.95
CA GLN A 186 13.87 10.33 10.97
C GLN A 186 12.46 10.75 10.54
N MET A 187 11.58 9.77 10.29
CA MET A 187 10.17 10.01 9.94
C MET A 187 9.42 10.73 11.05
N ARG A 188 9.52 10.26 12.29
CA ARG A 188 8.90 10.92 13.45
C ARG A 188 9.37 12.36 13.56
N ASP A 189 10.68 12.56 13.50
CA ASP A 189 11.28 13.89 13.66
C ASP A 189 10.81 14.83 12.55
N SER A 190 10.75 14.38 11.30
CA SER A 190 10.21 15.18 10.19
C SER A 190 8.77 15.66 10.41
N LEU A 191 7.92 14.86 11.06
CA LEU A 191 6.54 15.24 11.36
C LEU A 191 6.44 16.22 12.54
N LEU A 192 7.39 16.16 13.47
CA LEU A 192 7.40 17.03 14.66
C LEU A 192 8.05 18.38 14.37
N PHE A 193 9.07 18.43 13.51
CA PHE A 193 9.74 19.67 13.12
C PHE A 193 9.02 20.42 11.99
N GLY A 194 8.26 19.73 11.13
CA GLY A 194 7.55 20.32 9.99
C GLY A 194 6.20 20.97 10.34
N ARG A 195 5.99 21.36 11.60
CA ARG A 195 4.73 21.90 12.11
C ARG A 195 4.88 23.30 12.68
#